data_AF-A0A7C4HED0-F1
#
_entry.id   AF-A0A7C4HED0-F1
#
_cell.length_a   1.000
_cell.length_b   1.000
_cell.length_c   1.000
_cell.angle_alpha   90.00
_cell.angle_beta   90.00
_cell.angle_gamma   90.00
#
_symmetry.space_group_name_H-M   'P 1'
#
loop_
_entity.id
_entity.type
_entity.pdbx_description
1 polymer ?
#
loop_
_entity_poly.entity_id
_entity_poly.type
_entity_poly.pdbx_seq_one_letter_code
_entity_poly.pdbx_strand_id
1 'polypeptide(L)'
;MIEDSEKTPLKVYFMIPSSVPSTGLETSGAEISLEEINVLKGFRRILGLGEVMNYLGVVSKDRSILDKIMACSGIIIDGHAPGLRGDALCAYILAGICSDHEALGADEAAEKLSLGM
;
A
#
# COMPACT_ATOMS: atom_id res chain seq x y z
N MET A 1 7.64 -17.08 -6.11
CA MET A 1 6.59 -16.89 -5.06
C MET A 1 5.21 -17.33 -5.54
N ILE A 2 4.61 -16.67 -6.54
CA ILE A 2 3.26 -17.03 -7.02
C ILE A 2 3.20 -18.51 -7.45
N GLU A 3 4.08 -18.93 -8.35
CA GLU A 3 4.13 -20.31 -8.87
C GLU A 3 4.34 -21.35 -7.77
N ASP A 4 5.22 -21.06 -6.79
CA ASP A 4 5.47 -21.99 -5.69
C ASP A 4 4.29 -22.12 -4.76
N SER A 5 3.54 -21.03 -4.53
CA SER A 5 2.34 -21.07 -3.69
C SER A 5 1.27 -22.01 -4.23
N GLU A 6 1.24 -22.21 -5.56
CA GLU A 6 0.27 -23.10 -6.21
C GLU A 6 0.56 -24.58 -5.95
N LYS A 7 1.77 -24.91 -5.52
CA LYS A 7 2.21 -26.27 -5.20
C LYS A 7 1.89 -26.66 -3.75
N THR A 8 1.27 -25.76 -2.99
CA THR A 8 0.96 -25.95 -1.55
C THR A 8 -0.55 -26.04 -1.33
N PRO A 9 -1.01 -26.67 -0.23
CA PRO A 9 -2.43 -26.65 0.14
C PRO A 9 -2.89 -25.27 0.68
N LEU A 10 -1.97 -24.34 0.93
CA LEU A 10 -2.26 -23.00 1.42
C LEU A 10 -2.68 -22.08 0.27
N LYS A 11 -3.84 -21.43 0.40
CA LYS A 11 -4.25 -20.37 -0.54
C LYS A 11 -3.50 -19.08 -0.22
N VAL A 12 -2.41 -18.84 -0.96
CA VAL A 12 -1.67 -17.58 -0.88
C VAL A 12 -2.16 -16.62 -1.95
N TYR A 13 -2.47 -15.40 -1.51
CA TYR A 13 -2.72 -14.23 -2.33
C TYR A 13 -1.63 -13.21 -2.07
N PHE A 14 -1.40 -12.33 -3.03
CA PHE A 14 -0.29 -11.40 -3.03
C PHE A 14 -0.78 -9.97 -3.23
N MET A 15 0.00 -9.03 -2.71
CA MET A 15 -0.17 -7.61 -2.95
C MET A 15 1.06 -7.11 -3.73
N ILE A 16 0.88 -6.11 -4.59
CA ILE A 16 1.97 -5.50 -5.36
C ILE A 16 2.83 -4.67 -4.41
N PRO A 17 4.17 -4.84 -4.36
CA PRO A 17 5.01 -4.00 -3.52
C PRO A 17 4.89 -2.51 -3.91
N SER A 18 4.47 -1.66 -2.98
CA SER A 18 4.23 -0.22 -3.21
C SER A 18 5.53 0.61 -3.19
N SER A 19 6.47 0.21 -2.34
CA SER A 19 7.66 0.98 -1.94
C SER A 19 8.94 0.18 -2.19
N VAL A 20 9.28 0.01 -3.47
CA VAL A 20 10.55 -0.58 -3.92
C VAL A 20 11.21 0.38 -4.93
N PRO A 21 12.32 1.04 -4.55
CA PRO A 21 12.87 1.13 -3.19
C PRO A 21 11.93 1.82 -2.20
N SER A 22 12.22 1.69 -0.90
CA SER A 22 11.45 2.35 0.16
C SER A 22 11.76 3.84 0.26
N THR A 23 12.97 4.24 -0.15
CA THR A 23 13.47 5.61 -0.12
C THR A 23 14.44 5.88 -1.28
N GLY A 24 14.64 7.15 -1.63
CA GLY A 24 15.69 7.56 -2.59
C GLY A 24 17.11 7.56 -2.01
N LEU A 25 17.27 7.19 -0.73
CA LEU A 25 18.56 7.18 -0.03
C LEU A 25 19.25 5.80 -0.04
N GLU A 26 18.65 4.82 -0.72
CA GLU A 26 19.15 3.45 -0.76
C GLU A 26 19.28 2.93 -2.19
N THR A 27 19.94 1.78 -2.32
CA THR A 27 19.96 1.00 -3.56
C THR A 27 19.10 -0.24 -3.37
N SER A 28 18.19 -0.48 -4.30
CA SER A 28 17.39 -1.71 -4.37
C SER A 28 17.85 -2.62 -5.51
N GLY A 29 17.57 -3.92 -5.40
CA GLY A 29 17.80 -4.87 -6.49
C GLY A 29 16.77 -4.82 -7.61
N ALA A 30 15.74 -3.99 -7.47
CA ALA A 30 14.64 -3.80 -8.41
C ALA A 30 13.97 -2.45 -8.18
N GLU A 31 13.13 -2.03 -9.11
CA GLU A 31 12.20 -0.91 -8.96
C GLU A 31 10.81 -1.40 -9.37
N ILE A 32 9.77 -0.99 -8.63
CA ILE A 32 8.38 -1.26 -9.01
C ILE A 32 7.77 0.05 -9.51
N SER A 33 7.83 0.25 -10.83
CA SER A 33 7.24 1.40 -11.51
C SER A 33 5.78 1.13 -11.89
N LEU A 34 5.15 2.09 -12.58
CA LEU A 34 3.80 1.91 -13.12
C LEU A 34 3.72 0.77 -14.15
N GLU A 35 4.81 0.50 -14.88
CA GLU A 35 4.86 -0.59 -15.86
C GLU A 35 4.76 -1.94 -15.15
N GLU A 36 5.58 -2.18 -14.13
CA GLU A 36 5.53 -3.40 -13.32
C GLU A 36 4.16 -3.56 -12.64
N ILE A 37 3.59 -2.47 -12.10
CA ILE A 37 2.24 -2.50 -11.50
C ILE A 37 1.21 -2.99 -12.52
N ASN A 38 1.24 -2.47 -13.75
CA ASN A 38 0.29 -2.87 -14.79
C ASN A 38 0.43 -4.35 -15.18
N VAL A 39 1.66 -4.85 -15.26
CA VAL A 39 1.92 -6.27 -15.50
C VAL A 39 1.41 -7.12 -14.33
N LEU A 40 1.73 -6.73 -13.09
CA LEU A 40 1.39 -7.49 -11.88
C LEU A 40 -0.11 -7.56 -11.61
N LYS A 41 -0.88 -6.51 -11.92
CA LYS A 41 -2.35 -6.53 -11.84
C LYS A 41 -2.99 -7.62 -12.71
N GLY A 42 -2.31 -8.09 -13.76
CA GLY A 42 -2.79 -9.16 -14.63
C GLY A 42 -2.78 -10.54 -13.99
N PHE A 43 -2.09 -10.74 -12.86
CA PHE A 43 -1.99 -12.04 -12.21
C PHE A 43 -3.20 -12.31 -11.32
N ARG A 44 -3.86 -13.45 -11.52
CA ARG A 44 -5.07 -13.86 -10.78
C ARG A 44 -4.93 -13.88 -9.26
N ARG A 45 -3.72 -14.06 -8.73
CA ARG A 45 -3.45 -14.12 -7.28
C ARG A 45 -3.04 -12.79 -6.66
N ILE A 46 -2.98 -11.71 -7.46
CA ILE A 46 -2.73 -10.36 -6.98
C ILE A 46 -4.07 -9.70 -6.65
N LEU A 47 -4.21 -9.20 -5.43
CA LEU A 47 -5.47 -8.58 -4.96
C LEU A 47 -5.45 -7.05 -4.99
N GLY A 48 -4.27 -6.44 -4.98
CA GLY A 48 -4.16 -5.01 -4.76
C GLY A 48 -2.73 -4.50 -4.65
N LEU A 49 -2.62 -3.23 -4.28
CA LEU A 49 -1.37 -2.58 -3.92
C LEU A 49 -1.10 -2.84 -2.43
N GLY A 50 0.10 -3.34 -2.13
CA GLY A 50 0.54 -3.62 -0.77
C GLY A 50 0.79 -2.35 0.03
N GLU A 51 1.09 -2.56 1.31
CA GLU A 51 1.13 -1.52 2.34
C GLU A 51 1.83 -0.23 1.89
N VAL A 52 1.09 0.88 1.82
CA VAL A 52 1.62 2.18 1.36
C VAL A 52 2.39 2.86 2.50
N MET A 53 3.62 2.41 2.74
CA MET A 53 4.47 2.93 3.82
C MET A 53 4.97 4.36 3.59
N ASN A 54 5.02 4.84 2.34
CA ASN A 54 5.35 6.23 2.04
C ASN A 54 4.16 7.17 2.30
N TYR A 55 3.61 7.14 3.52
CA TYR A 55 2.48 7.99 3.93
C TYR A 55 2.86 9.48 3.91
N LEU A 56 4.14 9.82 4.16
CA LEU A 56 4.64 11.19 4.01
C LEU A 56 4.55 11.67 2.57
N GLY A 57 4.91 10.81 1.60
CA GLY A 57 4.73 11.09 0.18
C GLY A 57 3.26 11.32 -0.19
N VAL A 58 2.35 10.51 0.35
CA VAL A 58 0.91 10.71 0.14
C VAL A 58 0.44 12.06 0.68
N VAL A 59 0.75 12.38 1.95
CA VAL A 59 0.33 13.63 2.59
C VAL A 59 0.96 14.86 1.92
N SER A 60 2.20 14.75 1.45
CA SER A 60 2.92 15.82 0.73
C SER A 60 2.61 15.90 -0.77
N LYS A 61 1.75 15.01 -1.29
CA LYS A 61 1.33 14.93 -2.69
C LYS A 61 2.45 14.58 -3.67
N ASP A 62 3.37 13.72 -3.24
CA ASP A 62 4.42 13.16 -4.09
C ASP A 62 3.80 12.31 -5.20
N ARG A 63 4.10 12.69 -6.45
CA ARG A 63 3.62 12.01 -7.66
C ARG A 63 4.06 10.56 -7.73
N SER A 64 5.26 10.23 -7.25
CA SER A 64 5.82 8.89 -7.35
C SER A 64 4.96 7.83 -6.66
N ILE A 65 4.30 8.18 -5.53
CA ILE A 65 3.39 7.28 -4.83
C ILE A 65 1.93 7.50 -5.25
N LEU A 66 1.51 8.75 -5.47
CA LEU A 66 0.13 9.04 -5.89
C LEU A 66 -0.21 8.42 -7.25
N ASP A 67 0.72 8.41 -8.20
CA ASP A 67 0.47 7.82 -9.52
C ASP A 67 0.34 6.29 -9.41
N LYS A 68 1.08 5.63 -8.49
CA LYS A 68 0.94 4.18 -8.21
C LYS A 68 -0.42 3.87 -7.58
N ILE A 69 -0.84 4.68 -6.61
CA ILE A 69 -2.16 4.57 -5.97
C ILE A 69 -3.27 4.73 -7.01
N MET A 70 -3.18 5.77 -7.86
CA MET A 70 -4.16 6.01 -8.93
C MET A 70 -4.21 4.85 -9.93
N ALA A 71 -3.06 4.27 -10.29
CA ALA A 71 -3.00 3.11 -11.18
C ALA A 71 -3.65 1.85 -10.57
N CYS A 72 -3.82 1.80 -9.25
CA CYS A 72 -4.49 0.75 -8.50
C CYS A 72 -5.88 1.19 -7.99
N SER A 73 -6.44 2.28 -8.51
CA SER A 73 -7.80 2.70 -8.16
C SER A 73 -8.82 1.62 -8.55
N GLY A 74 -9.72 1.30 -7.62
CA GLY A 74 -10.75 0.27 -7.80
C GLY A 74 -10.33 -1.16 -7.40
N ILE A 75 -9.09 -1.36 -6.96
CA ILE A 75 -8.66 -2.59 -6.27
C ILE A 75 -8.21 -2.27 -4.83
N ILE A 76 -7.88 -3.29 -4.04
CA ILE A 76 -7.49 -3.10 -2.63
C ILE A 76 -6.17 -2.32 -2.57
N ILE A 77 -6.07 -1.37 -1.64
CA ILE A 77 -4.84 -0.64 -1.36
C ILE A 77 -4.60 -0.69 0.15
N ASP A 78 -3.60 -1.47 0.55
CA ASP A 78 -3.26 -1.61 1.96
C ASP A 78 -2.47 -0.41 2.48
N GLY A 79 -2.65 -0.09 3.76
CA GLY A 79 -1.93 1.01 4.41
C GLY A 79 -0.87 0.57 5.40
N HIS A 80 0.03 1.51 5.67
CA HIS A 80 1.07 1.46 6.70
C HIS A 80 1.35 2.90 7.13
N ALA A 81 0.73 3.32 8.24
CA ALA A 81 0.70 4.70 8.68
C ALA A 81 0.86 4.81 10.21
N PRO A 82 2.01 4.40 10.77
CA PRO A 82 2.26 4.45 12.21
C PRO A 82 2.19 5.88 12.74
N GLY A 83 1.32 6.13 13.73
CA GLY A 83 1.19 7.42 14.39
C GLY A 83 0.53 8.52 13.55
N LEU A 84 -0.04 8.19 12.38
CA LEU A 84 -0.71 9.17 11.51
C LEU A 84 -2.11 9.49 12.02
N ARG A 85 -2.42 10.78 12.22
CA ARG A 85 -3.66 11.25 12.85
C ARG A 85 -4.20 12.53 12.20
N GLY A 86 -5.43 12.90 12.53
CA GLY A 86 -6.09 14.14 12.11
C GLY A 86 -6.12 14.32 10.59
N ASP A 87 -5.89 15.55 10.12
CA ASP A 87 -5.96 15.90 8.70
C ASP A 87 -5.01 15.08 7.82
N ALA A 88 -3.86 14.67 8.36
CA ALA A 88 -2.90 13.85 7.64
C ALA A 88 -3.43 12.42 7.40
N LEU A 89 -4.10 11.84 8.41
CA LEU A 89 -4.80 10.57 8.27
C LEU A 89 -5.98 10.68 7.28
N CYS A 90 -6.77 11.76 7.36
CA CYS A 90 -7.82 12.03 6.38
C CYS A 90 -7.27 12.10 4.95
N ALA A 91 -6.14 12.78 4.73
CA ALA A 91 -5.50 12.86 3.41
C ALA A 91 -5.06 11.48 2.89
N TYR A 92 -4.54 10.64 3.78
CA TYR A 92 -4.13 9.27 3.45
C TYR A 92 -5.31 8.38 3.06
N ILE A 93 -6.41 8.43 3.84
CA ILE A 93 -7.65 7.72 3.52
C ILE A 93 -8.25 8.23 2.21
N LEU A 94 -8.30 9.56 2.00
CA LEU A 94 -8.83 10.16 0.78
C LEU A 94 -8.04 9.82 -0.48
N ALA A 95 -6.76 9.45 -0.36
CA ALA A 95 -5.97 8.95 -1.47
C ALA A 95 -6.41 7.54 -1.92
N GLY A 96 -7.25 6.84 -1.15
CA GLY A 96 -7.81 5.53 -1.48
C GLY A 96 -7.21 4.37 -0.66
N ILE A 97 -6.36 4.66 0.32
CA ILE A 97 -5.85 3.64 1.24
C ILE A 97 -6.91 3.32 2.29
N CYS A 98 -7.22 2.03 2.47
CA CYS A 98 -8.40 1.60 3.21
C CYS A 98 -8.12 0.64 4.38
N SER A 99 -6.86 0.44 4.75
CA SER A 99 -6.48 -0.39 5.89
C SER A 99 -5.26 0.21 6.59
N ASP A 100 -4.99 -0.24 7.81
CA ASP A 100 -3.71 -0.03 8.49
C ASP A 100 -3.50 -1.10 9.56
N HIS A 101 -2.26 -1.53 9.75
CA HIS A 101 -1.85 -2.51 10.76
C HIS A 101 -0.82 -1.97 11.75
N GLU A 102 -0.60 -0.66 11.77
CA GLU A 102 0.51 -0.01 12.49
C GLU A 102 0.04 0.96 13.59
N ALA A 103 -1.22 0.83 14.05
CA ALA A 103 -1.71 1.63 15.16
C ALA A 103 -0.86 1.42 16.43
N LEU A 104 -0.29 2.49 16.97
CA LEU A 104 0.62 2.47 18.12
C LEU A 104 -0.13 2.40 19.47
N GLY A 105 -1.43 2.69 19.46
CA GLY A 105 -2.28 2.74 20.65
C GLY A 105 -3.75 2.60 20.33
N ALA A 106 -4.55 2.29 21.37
CA ALA A 106 -6.00 2.09 21.23
C ALA A 106 -6.73 3.35 20.76
N ASP A 107 -6.23 4.53 21.14
CA ASP A 107 -6.76 5.82 20.73
C ASP A 107 -6.52 6.12 19.25
N GLU A 108 -5.33 5.79 18.73
CA GLU A 108 -5.03 5.87 17.29
C GLU A 108 -5.87 4.87 16.49
N ALA A 109 -5.97 3.62 16.96
CA ALA A 109 -6.82 2.61 16.35
C ALA A 109 -8.29 3.03 16.31
N ALA A 110 -8.80 3.62 17.40
CA ALA A 110 -10.17 4.13 17.47
C ALA A 110 -10.42 5.28 16.48
N GLU A 111 -9.45 6.18 16.30
CA GLU A 111 -9.53 7.26 15.32
C GLU A 111 -9.56 6.73 13.88
N LYS A 112 -8.63 5.82 13.53
CA LYS A 112 -8.60 5.16 12.22
C LYS A 112 -9.94 4.46 11.92
N LEU A 113 -10.43 3.66 12.87
CA LEU A 113 -11.73 3.01 12.77
C LEU A 113 -12.89 4.01 12.58
N SER A 114 -12.87 5.14 13.29
CA SER A 114 -13.93 6.17 13.19
C SER A 114 -13.98 6.85 11.81
N LEU A 115 -12.88 6.84 11.06
CA LEU A 115 -12.78 7.39 9.71
C LEU A 115 -13.05 6.35 8.61
N GLY A 116 -13.40 5.12 8.98
CA GLY A 116 -13.73 4.04 8.04
C GLY A 116 -12.51 3.34 7.45
N MET A 117 -11.35 3.45 8.11
CA MET A 117 -10.18 2.59 7.89
C MET A 117 -10.31 1.28 8.67
#